data_AF-J9G9E4-F1
#
_entry.id   AF-J9G9E4-F1
#
_cell.length_a   1.000
_cell.length_b   1.000
_cell.length_c   1.000
_cell.angle_alpha   90.00
_cell.angle_beta   90.00
_cell.angle_gamma   90.00
#
_symmetry.space_group_name_H-M   'P 1'
#
loop_
_entity.id
_entity.type
_entity.pdbx_description
1 polymer ?
#
loop_
_entity_poly.entity_id
_entity_poly.type
_entity_poly.pdbx_seq_one_letter_code
_entity_poly.pdbx_strand_id
1 'polypeptide(L)' 'MVKEVSGKTVGEWIDHWVILEAKALLHSSSLSIQEISDRLNFANQSFFGKYFKHYTGLSPKEYRSKR' A
#
# COMPACT_ATOMS: atom_id res chain seq x y z
N MET A 1 -12.99 26.84 4.73
CA MET A 1 -12.42 26.05 5.84
C MET A 1 -12.28 24.60 5.39
N VAL A 2 -11.06 24.15 5.10
CA VAL A 2 -10.47 22.82 5.40
C VAL A 2 -9.05 22.81 4.83
N LYS A 3 -8.22 23.75 5.29
CA LYS A 3 -6.78 23.78 5.06
C LYS A 3 -6.09 24.12 6.38
N GLU A 4 -6.45 23.49 7.51
CA GLU A 4 -5.79 23.89 8.76
C GLU A 4 -5.80 22.90 9.94
N VAL A 5 -5.96 21.58 9.73
CA VAL A 5 -5.93 20.64 10.88
C VAL A 5 -5.06 19.39 10.71
N SER A 6 -4.30 19.21 9.62
CA SER A 6 -3.29 18.11 9.60
C SER A 6 -2.06 18.31 8.71
N GLY A 7 -1.99 19.38 7.91
CA GLY A 7 -0.89 19.59 6.96
C GLY A 7 -0.83 18.58 5.81
N LYS A 8 -1.75 17.62 5.75
CA LYS A 8 -1.82 16.57 4.72
C LYS A 8 -3.07 16.74 3.85
N THR A 9 -2.89 16.66 2.55
CA THR A 9 -3.93 16.61 1.52
C THR A 9 -4.74 15.31 1.61
N VAL A 10 -5.96 15.31 1.05
CA VAL A 10 -6.81 14.11 1.00
C VAL A 10 -6.10 12.93 0.32
N GLY A 11 -5.27 13.21 -0.70
CA GLY A 11 -4.45 12.19 -1.37
C GLY A 11 -3.48 11.50 -0.42
N GLU A 12 -2.77 12.25 0.42
CA GLU A 12 -1.82 11.68 1.39
C GLU A 12 -2.50 10.81 2.45
N TRP A 13 -3.75 11.12 2.81
CA TRP A 13 -4.54 10.27 3.70
C TRP A 13 -4.92 8.95 3.03
N ILE A 14 -5.37 9.00 1.78
CA ILE A 14 -5.67 7.80 0.98
C ILE A 14 -4.41 6.96 0.87
N ASP A 15 -3.28 7.58 0.53
CA ASP A 15 -2.02 6.87 0.35
C ASP A 15 -1.55 6.17 1.62
N HIS A 16 -1.65 6.87 2.75
CA HIS A 16 -1.33 6.30 4.05
C HIS A 16 -2.22 5.10 4.40
N TRP A 17 -3.53 5.21 4.18
CA TRP A 17 -4.47 4.11 4.43
C TRP A 17 -4.20 2.90 3.52
N VAL A 18 -3.99 3.12 2.22
CA VAL A 18 -3.71 2.05 1.26
C VAL A 18 -2.42 1.31 1.63
N ILE A 19 -1.38 2.03 2.06
CA ILE A 19 -0.12 1.42 2.50
C ILE A 19 -0.27 0.63 3.80
N LEU A 20 -1.07 1.11 4.76
CA LEU A 20 -1.35 0.37 5.99
C LEU A 20 -2.07 -0.94 5.70
N GLU A 21 -3.12 -0.91 4.88
CA GLU A 21 -3.85 -2.11 4.49
C GLU A 21 -2.96 -3.08 3.70
N ALA A 22 -2.15 -2.57 2.76
CA ALA A 22 -1.20 -3.38 2.02
C ALA A 22 -0.20 -4.10 2.94
N LYS A 23 0.36 -3.41 3.94
CA LYS A 23 1.24 -4.02 4.94
C LYS A 23 0.52 -5.10 5.75
N ALA A 24 -0.70 -4.83 6.19
CA ALA A 24 -1.52 -5.78 6.94
C ALA A 24 -1.77 -7.04 6.10
N LEU A 25 -2.25 -6.91 4.86
CA LEU A 25 -2.49 -8.04 3.95
C LEU A 25 -1.21 -8.83 3.66
N LEU A 26 -0.08 -8.14 3.44
CA LEU A 26 1.21 -8.80 3.22
C LEU A 26 1.72 -9.55 4.45
N HIS A 27 1.37 -9.10 5.66
CA HIS A 27 1.82 -9.66 6.93
C HIS A 27 0.86 -10.67 7.56
N SER A 28 -0.46 -10.62 7.31
CA SER A 28 -1.45 -11.52 7.94
C SER A 28 -2.12 -12.53 6.99
N SER A 29 -2.09 -12.32 5.67
CA SER A 29 -2.78 -13.20 4.70
C SER A 29 -1.84 -14.14 3.91
N SER A 30 -2.40 -15.19 3.33
CA SER A 30 -1.74 -16.07 2.36
C SER A 30 -1.95 -15.63 0.90
N LEU A 31 -2.65 -14.51 0.67
CA LEU A 31 -2.95 -14.00 -0.67
C LEU A 31 -1.67 -13.80 -1.48
N SER A 32 -1.69 -14.10 -2.76
CA SER A 32 -0.63 -13.72 -3.70
C SER A 32 -0.50 -12.19 -3.79
N ILE A 33 0.63 -11.71 -4.33
CA ILE A 33 0.83 -10.27 -4.52
C ILE A 33 -0.17 -9.72 -5.57
N GLN A 34 -0.58 -10.54 -6.54
CA GLN A 34 -1.61 -10.19 -7.51
C GLN A 34 -2.98 -10.01 -6.83
N GLU A 35 -3.41 -10.97 -6.00
CA GLU A 35 -4.68 -10.84 -5.27
C GLU A 35 -4.73 -9.62 -4.34
N ILE A 36 -3.60 -9.25 -3.72
CA ILE A 36 -3.52 -8.02 -2.92
C ILE A 36 -3.63 -6.78 -3.81
N SER A 37 -2.98 -6.77 -4.97
CA SER A 37 -3.09 -5.69 -5.96
C SER A 37 -4.55 -5.51 -6.38
N ASP A 38 -5.24 -6.59 -6.72
CA ASP A 38 -6.63 -6.57 -7.15
C ASP A 38 -7.56 -6.09 -6.02
N ARG A 39 -7.35 -6.57 -4.79
CA ARG A 39 -8.14 -6.17 -3.61
C ARG A 39 -8.01 -4.69 -3.27
N LEU A 40 -6.84 -4.11 -3.52
CA LEU A 40 -6.57 -2.68 -3.33
C LEU A 40 -6.90 -1.85 -4.58
N ASN A 41 -7.56 -2.43 -5.59
CA ASN A 41 -7.97 -1.79 -6.84
C ASN A 41 -6.81 -1.18 -7.66
N PHE A 42 -5.61 -1.76 -7.58
CA PHE A 42 -4.52 -1.40 -8.49
C PHE A 42 -4.71 -2.05 -9.85
N ALA A 43 -4.42 -1.30 -10.91
CA ALA A 43 -4.59 -1.76 -12.29
C ALA A 43 -3.80 -3.04 -12.64
N ASN A 44 -2.67 -3.27 -11.96
CA ASN A 44 -1.90 -4.51 -12.05
C ASN A 44 -0.88 -4.61 -10.91
N GLN A 45 -0.36 -5.83 -10.69
CA GLN A 45 0.65 -6.13 -9.68
C GLN A 45 1.92 -5.27 -9.81
N SER A 46 2.34 -4.94 -11.03
CA SER A 46 3.55 -4.12 -11.24
C SER A 46 3.37 -2.69 -10.74
N PHE A 47 2.20 -2.10 -10.96
CA PHE A 47 1.87 -0.77 -10.49
C PHE A 47 1.75 -0.75 -8.95
N PHE A 48 1.06 -1.73 -8.37
CA PHE A 48 1.04 -1.93 -6.91
C PHE A 48 2.46 -2.07 -6.35
N GLY A 49 3.32 -2.87 -6.98
CA GLY A 49 4.70 -3.09 -6.53
C GLY A 49 5.53 -1.81 -6.52
N LYS A 50 5.43 -0.97 -7.56
CA LYS A 50 6.10 0.33 -7.62
C LYS A 50 5.56 1.29 -6.55
N TYR A 51 4.25 1.35 -6.40
CA TYR A 51 3.57 2.17 -5.41
C TYR A 51 4.00 1.79 -3.99
N PHE A 52 3.91 0.52 -3.63
CA PHE A 52 4.29 0.02 -2.31
C PHE A 52 5.78 0.27 -2.02
N LYS A 53 6.66 0.05 -3.01
CA LYS A 53 8.09 0.33 -2.87
C LYS A 53 8.39 1.82 -2.69
N HIS A 54 7.66 2.70 -3.37
CA HIS A 54 7.82 4.14 -3.20
C HIS A 54 7.59 4.57 -1.74
N TYR A 55 6.57 4.02 -1.09
CA TYR A 55 6.22 4.38 0.29
C TYR A 55 6.97 3.61 1.38
N THR A 56 7.45 2.40 1.10
CA THR A 56 8.05 1.52 2.13
C THR A 56 9.54 1.27 1.94
N GLY A 57 10.10 1.62 0.77
CA GLY A 57 11.46 1.31 0.37
C GLY A 57 11.69 -0.15 -0.06
N LEU A 58 10.69 -1.03 0.12
CA LEU A 58 10.78 -2.47 -0.16
C LEU A 58 9.71 -2.88 -1.17
N SER A 59 10.01 -3.84 -2.05
CA SER A 59 8.96 -4.47 -2.85
C SER A 59 8.01 -5.29 -1.94
N PRO A 60 6.76 -5.53 -2.37
CA PRO A 60 5.83 -6.36 -1.61
C PRO A 60 6.38 -7.75 -1.26
N LYS A 61 7.17 -8.35 -2.17
CA LYS A 61 7.80 -9.65 -1.97
C LYS A 61 8.88 -9.61 -0.90
N GLU A 62 9.77 -8.60 -0.94
CA GLU A 62 10.81 -8.38 0.07
C GLU A 62 10.22 -8.08 1.44
N TYR A 63 9.13 -7.31 1.49
CA TYR A 63 8.43 -7.02 2.75
C TYR A 63 7.83 -8.30 3.35
N ARG A 64 7.16 -9.12 2.52
CA ARG A 64 6.57 -10.39 2.97
C ARG A 64 7.60 -11.40 3.46
N SER A 65 8.79 -11.47 2.87
CA SER A 65 9.84 -12.39 3.33
C SER A 65 10.40 -12.03 4.71
N LYS A 66 10.14 -10.82 5.21
CA LYS A 66 10.53 -10.36 6.55
C LYS A 66 9.42 -10.50 7.59
N ARG A 67 8.40 -11.31 7.29
CA ARG A 67 7.36 -11.69 8.24
C ARG A 67 7.93 -12.38 9.47
#